data_AF-A0A7K2MI07-F1
#
_entry.id   AF-A0A7K2MI07-F1
#
_cell.length_a   1.000
_cell.length_b   1.000
_cell.length_c   1.000
_cell.angle_alpha   90.00
_cell.angle_beta   90.00
_cell.angle_gamma   90.00
#
_symmetry.space_group_name_H-M   'P 1'
#
loop_
_entity.id
_entity.type
_entity.pdbx_description
1 polymer ?
#
loop_
_entity_poly.entity_id
_entity_poly.type
_entity_poly.pdbx_seq_one_letter_code
_entity_poly.pdbx_strand_id
1 'polypeptide(L)'
;GIGEKTAAKLLAEFGDLAGIRAAVDDPRAKLTPTQRKRLTEAGPYLEVAPKVVRVADDVPLPDTGTALPHGPRDAEALDALAARWGLGGSLQRLLTTLTA
;
A
#
# COMPACT_ATOMS: atom_id res chain seq x y z
N GLY A 1 -18.87 7.16 10.47
CA GLY A 1 -19.41 8.50 10.16
C GLY A 1 -19.40 8.78 8.66
N ILE A 2 -18.28 8.47 8.00
CA ILE A 2 -18.14 8.40 6.55
C ILE A 2 -17.71 6.96 6.24
N GLY A 3 -18.50 6.23 5.45
CA GLY A 3 -18.15 4.89 4.99
C GLY A 3 -17.56 4.91 3.58
N GLU A 4 -17.07 3.76 3.09
CA GLU A 4 -16.40 3.61 1.78
C GLU A 4 -17.19 4.27 0.63
N LYS A 5 -18.48 3.96 0.49
CA LYS A 5 -19.34 4.55 -0.56
C LYS A 5 -19.40 6.08 -0.50
N THR A 6 -19.39 6.64 0.71
CA THR A 6 -19.42 8.10 0.88
C THR A 6 -18.05 8.69 0.60
N ALA A 7 -16.97 8.06 1.07
CA ALA A 7 -15.60 8.46 0.78
C ALA A 7 -15.33 8.47 -0.73
N ALA A 8 -15.73 7.43 -1.46
CA ALA A 8 -15.58 7.36 -2.92
C ALA A 8 -16.30 8.50 -3.64
N LYS A 9 -17.52 8.87 -3.21
CA LYS A 9 -18.25 10.03 -3.78
C LYS A 9 -17.56 11.36 -3.48
N LEU A 10 -17.04 11.53 -2.26
CA LEU A 10 -16.30 12.72 -1.89
C LEU A 10 -15.01 12.85 -2.68
N LEU A 11 -14.30 11.75 -2.90
CA LEU A 11 -13.12 11.71 -3.78
C LEU A 11 -13.49 12.03 -5.23
N ALA A 12 -14.61 11.50 -5.74
CA ALA A 12 -15.06 11.81 -7.09
C ALA A 12 -15.42 13.29 -7.27
N GLU A 13 -16.02 13.94 -6.27
CA GLU A 13 -16.41 15.36 -6.33
C GLU A 13 -15.22 16.30 -6.07
N PHE A 14 -14.32 15.95 -5.13
CA PHE A 14 -13.30 16.87 -4.60
C PHE A 14 -11.85 16.42 -4.87
N GLY A 15 -11.66 15.30 -5.58
CA GLY A 15 -10.36 14.77 -5.98
C GLY A 15 -9.69 13.93 -4.90
N ASP A 16 -9.18 14.58 -3.86
CA ASP A 16 -8.38 13.95 -2.82
C ASP A 16 -8.74 14.42 -1.40
N LEU A 17 -8.02 13.93 -0.39
CA LEU A 17 -8.27 14.31 1.00
C LEU A 17 -8.04 15.81 1.25
N ALA A 18 -7.08 16.45 0.56
CA ALA A 18 -6.82 17.88 0.72
C ALA A 18 -7.96 18.71 0.12
N GLY A 19 -8.47 18.33 -1.05
CA GLY A 19 -9.65 18.93 -1.67
C GLY A 19 -10.90 18.76 -0.82
N ILE A 20 -11.11 17.57 -0.23
CA ILE A 20 -12.21 17.34 0.72
C ILE A 20 -12.08 18.25 1.94
N ARG A 21 -10.87 18.43 2.49
CA ARG A 21 -10.64 19.31 3.63
C ARG A 21 -10.90 20.78 3.28
N ALA A 22 -10.44 21.25 2.14
CA ALA A 22 -10.74 22.61 1.68
C ALA A 22 -12.26 22.84 1.51
N ALA A 23 -12.99 21.83 1.01
CA ALA A 23 -14.44 21.89 0.89
C ALA A 23 -15.17 21.99 2.24
N VAL A 24 -14.59 21.48 3.33
CA VAL A 24 -15.16 21.61 4.69
C VAL A 24 -15.17 23.05 5.18
N ASP A 25 -14.22 23.87 4.73
CA ASP A 25 -14.11 25.28 5.09
C ASP A 25 -14.89 26.20 4.14
N ASP A 26 -15.26 25.73 2.94
CA ASP A 26 -16.09 26.47 1.99
C ASP A 26 -17.60 26.24 2.25
N PRO A 27 -18.37 27.27 2.67
CA PRO A 27 -19.82 27.15 2.88
C PRO A 27 -20.61 26.82 1.61
N ARG A 28 -20.05 27.09 0.42
CA ARG A 28 -20.68 26.83 -0.89
C ARG A 28 -20.39 25.43 -1.43
N ALA A 29 -19.42 24.73 -0.86
CA ALA A 29 -19.09 23.37 -1.27
C ALA A 29 -20.29 22.43 -1.04
N LYS A 30 -20.46 21.47 -1.96
CA LYS A 30 -21.56 20.49 -1.96
C LYS A 30 -21.37 19.40 -0.91
N LEU A 31 -21.28 19.78 0.36
CA LEU A 31 -21.26 18.90 1.52
C LEU A 31 -22.60 18.99 2.25
N THR A 32 -23.22 17.84 2.53
CA THR A 32 -24.36 17.80 3.45
C THR A 32 -23.96 18.29 4.85
N PRO A 33 -24.89 18.83 5.65
CA PRO A 33 -24.59 19.27 7.02
C PRO A 33 -23.95 18.17 7.88
N THR A 34 -24.41 16.92 7.72
CA THR A 34 -23.84 15.76 8.42
C THR A 34 -22.41 15.47 7.97
N GLN A 35 -22.12 15.48 6.65
CA GLN A 35 -20.76 15.26 6.16
C GLN A 35 -19.81 16.34 6.68
N ARG A 36 -20.21 17.61 6.60
CA ARG A 36 -19.41 18.74 7.09
C ARG A 36 -19.10 18.56 8.58
N LYS A 37 -20.13 18.32 9.40
CA LYS A 37 -19.98 18.08 10.85
C LYS A 37 -18.99 16.93 11.12
N ARG A 38 -19.13 15.78 10.45
CA ARG A 38 -18.26 14.61 10.67
C ARG A 38 -16.81 14.87 10.26
N LEU A 39 -16.59 15.58 9.16
CA LEU A 39 -15.24 15.91 8.69
C LEU A 39 -14.58 16.95 9.60
N THR A 40 -15.33 17.96 10.08
CA THR A 40 -14.85 18.94 11.06
C THR A 40 -14.48 18.27 12.39
N GLU A 41 -15.35 17.41 12.94
CA GLU A 41 -15.07 16.65 14.17
C GLU A 41 -13.82 15.76 14.05
N ALA A 42 -13.57 15.21 12.86
CA ALA A 42 -12.44 14.33 12.58
C ALA A 42 -11.16 15.08 12.18
N GLY A 43 -11.16 16.41 12.08
CA GLY A 43 -10.04 17.22 11.59
C GLY A 43 -8.68 16.82 12.20
N PRO A 44 -8.52 16.79 13.54
CA PRO A 44 -7.26 16.40 14.17
C PRO A 44 -6.76 15.01 13.76
N TYR A 45 -7.67 14.06 13.55
CA TYR A 45 -7.31 12.72 13.08
C TYR A 45 -6.90 12.74 11.59
N LEU A 46 -7.63 13.48 10.76
CA LEU A 46 -7.34 13.60 9.33
C LEU A 46 -6.01 14.31 9.04
N GLU A 47 -5.49 15.14 9.96
CA GLU A 47 -4.13 15.69 9.85
C GLU A 47 -3.06 14.60 9.94
N VAL A 48 -3.22 13.66 10.87
CA VAL A 48 -2.19 12.66 11.17
C VAL A 48 -2.36 11.36 10.37
N ALA A 49 -3.59 11.05 9.96
CA ALA A 49 -3.91 9.81 9.26
C ALA A 49 -3.07 9.58 7.99
N PRO A 50 -2.79 10.57 7.11
CA PRO A 50 -1.96 10.36 5.94
C PRO A 50 -0.57 9.82 6.26
N LYS A 51 0.04 10.26 7.36
CA LYS A 51 1.36 9.79 7.80
C LYS A 51 1.36 8.31 8.22
N VAL A 52 0.22 7.82 8.73
CA VAL A 52 0.08 6.44 9.21
C VAL A 52 -0.36 5.50 8.08
N VAL A 53 -1.17 6.00 7.16
CA VAL A 53 -1.81 5.17 6.11
C VAL A 53 -0.96 5.11 4.84
N ARG A 54 -0.27 6.19 4.46
CA ARG A 54 0.62 6.16 3.29
C ARG A 54 1.86 5.35 3.63
N VAL A 55 2.30 4.53 2.67
CA VAL A 55 3.61 3.87 2.77
C VAL A 55 4.71 4.94 2.76
N ALA A 56 5.77 4.71 3.54
CA ALA A 56 6.96 5.55 3.47
C ALA A 56 7.68 5.29 2.14
N ASP A 57 7.95 6.36 1.39
CA ASP A 57 8.66 6.36 0.10
C ASP A 57 10.11 6.83 0.22
N ASP A 58 10.53 7.23 1.42
CA ASP A 58 11.84 7.78 1.76
C ASP A 58 12.70 6.83 2.60
N VAL A 59 12.32 5.55 2.65
CA VAL A 59 13.09 4.53 3.38
C VAL A 59 14.47 4.40 2.73
N PRO A 60 15.57 4.61 3.48
CA PRO A 60 16.92 4.53 2.94
C PRO A 60 17.28 3.06 2.67
N LEU A 61 16.96 2.60 1.46
CA LEU A 61 17.28 1.26 1.00
C LEU A 61 18.70 1.21 0.43
N PRO A 62 19.48 0.15 0.71
CA PRO A 62 20.74 -0.08 0.01
C PRO A 62 20.48 -0.40 -1.46
N ASP A 63 21.44 -0.10 -2.34
CA ASP A 63 21.37 -0.51 -3.74
C ASP A 63 21.31 -2.04 -3.82
N THR A 64 20.12 -2.56 -4.10
CA THR A 64 19.80 -3.98 -4.06
C THR A 64 19.29 -4.37 -5.44
N GLY A 65 20.01 -5.23 -6.13
CA GLY A 65 19.57 -5.75 -7.42
C GLY A 65 18.22 -6.48 -7.29
N THR A 66 17.21 -6.00 -8.02
CA THR A 66 15.85 -6.57 -8.03
C THR A 66 15.60 -7.49 -9.22
N ALA A 67 16.62 -7.72 -10.05
CA ALA A 67 16.54 -8.63 -11.18
C ALA A 67 16.29 -10.07 -10.69
N LEU A 68 15.27 -10.71 -11.26
CA LEU A 68 14.97 -12.10 -10.99
C LEU A 68 16.09 -12.99 -11.57
N PRO A 69 16.70 -13.91 -10.80
CA PRO A 69 17.74 -14.78 -11.30
C PRO A 69 17.14 -15.89 -12.18
N HIS A 70 17.84 -16.28 -13.24
CA HIS A 70 17.45 -17.39 -14.13
C HIS A 70 17.88 -18.77 -13.60
N GLY A 71 18.53 -18.81 -12.43
CA GLY A 71 19.03 -20.04 -11.84
C GLY A 71 19.68 -19.81 -10.48
N PRO A 72 20.05 -20.88 -9.78
CA PRO A 72 20.72 -20.79 -8.50
C PRO A 72 22.10 -20.16 -8.67
N ARG A 73 22.46 -19.25 -7.76
CA ARG A 73 23.82 -18.71 -7.69
C ARG A 73 24.84 -19.82 -7.36
N ASP A 74 24.44 -20.75 -6.49
CA ASP A 74 25.21 -21.90 -6.06
C ASP A 74 24.25 -23.09 -5.94
N ALA A 75 24.39 -24.06 -6.85
CA ALA A 75 23.48 -25.21 -6.93
C ALA A 75 23.73 -26.21 -5.79
N GLU A 76 24.99 -26.46 -5.43
CA GLU A 76 25.35 -27.45 -4.41
C GLU A 76 24.91 -26.97 -3.02
N ALA A 77 25.15 -25.69 -2.70
CA ALA A 77 24.69 -25.11 -1.46
C ALA A 77 23.16 -25.12 -1.36
N LEU A 78 22.47 -24.85 -2.48
CA LEU A 78 21.01 -24.88 -2.52
C LEU A 78 20.45 -26.28 -2.30
N ASP A 79 21.06 -27.31 -2.89
CA ASP A 79 20.66 -28.71 -2.70
C ASP A 79 20.84 -29.17 -1.24
N ALA A 80 21.95 -28.78 -0.60
CA ALA A 80 22.19 -29.07 0.81
C ALA A 80 21.12 -28.43 1.72
N LEU A 81 20.72 -27.19 1.42
CA LEU A 81 19.64 -26.50 2.12
C LEU A 81 18.27 -27.15 1.84
N ALA A 82 18.04 -27.60 0.61
CA ALA A 82 16.83 -28.28 0.19
C ALA A 82 16.63 -29.59 0.95
N ALA A 83 17.69 -30.38 1.09
CA ALA A 83 17.69 -31.61 1.89
C ALA A 83 17.49 -31.31 3.38
N ARG A 84 18.22 -30.33 3.92
CA ARG A 84 18.16 -29.97 5.34
C ARG A 84 16.76 -29.55 5.80
N TRP A 85 16.04 -28.79 4.98
CA TRP A 85 14.71 -28.26 5.32
C TRP A 85 13.56 -28.98 4.63
N GLY A 86 13.83 -30.02 3.85
CA GLY A 86 12.80 -30.78 3.14
C GLY A 86 12.02 -29.94 2.12
N LEU A 87 12.69 -29.03 1.41
CA LEU A 87 12.03 -28.11 0.47
C LEU A 87 11.38 -28.83 -0.72
N GLY A 88 11.96 -29.97 -1.12
CA GLY A 88 11.40 -30.93 -2.07
C GLY A 88 10.77 -30.29 -3.31
N GLY A 89 9.52 -30.65 -3.58
CA GLY A 89 8.81 -30.23 -4.79
C GLY A 89 8.61 -28.71 -4.91
N SER A 90 8.61 -27.94 -3.81
CA SER A 90 8.46 -26.49 -3.89
C SER A 90 9.68 -25.83 -4.52
N LEU A 91 10.88 -26.29 -4.17
CA LEU A 91 12.11 -25.82 -4.81
C LEU A 91 12.17 -26.26 -6.27
N GLN A 92 11.83 -27.52 -6.54
CA GLN A 92 11.82 -28.06 -7.91
C GLN A 92 10.96 -27.21 -8.85
N ARG A 93 9.74 -26.86 -8.41
CA ARG A 93 8.82 -26.01 -9.20
C ARG A 93 9.40 -24.61 -9.44
N LEU A 94 9.99 -23.99 -8.42
CA LEU A 94 10.64 -22.69 -8.58
C LEU A 94 11.75 -22.75 -9.64
N LEU A 95 12.65 -23.73 -9.54
CA LEU A 95 13.75 -23.88 -10.49
C LEU A 95 13.25 -24.08 -11.92
N THR A 96 12.25 -24.95 -12.12
CA THR A 96 11.60 -25.12 -13.43
C THR A 96 11.01 -23.82 -13.97
N THR A 97 10.35 -23.03 -13.11
CA THR A 97 9.75 -21.74 -13.51
C THR A 97 10.80 -20.68 -13.86
N LEU A 98 11.93 -20.63 -13.16
CA LEU A 98 12.99 -19.63 -13.42
C LEU A 98 13.76 -19.89 -14.72
N THR A 99 13.79 -21.13 -15.19
CA THR A 99 14.50 -21.55 -16.41
C THR A 99 13.63 -21.59 -17.66
N ALA A 100 12.32 -21.38 -17.53
CA ALA A 100 11.36 -21.34 -18.64
C ALA A 100 11.34 -19.95 -19.29
#